data_AF-A0A0A9D7X4-F1
#
_entry.id   AF-A0A0A9D7X4-F1
#
_cell.length_a   1.000
_cell.length_b   1.000
_cell.length_c   1.000
_cell.angle_alpha   90.00
_cell.angle_beta   90.00
_cell.angle_gamma   90.00
#
_symmetry.space_group_name_H-M   'P 1'
#
loop_
_entity.id
_entity.type
_entity.pdbx_description
1 polymer ?
#
loop_
_entity_poly.entity_id
_entity_poly.type
_entity_poly.pdbx_seq_one_letter_code
_entity_poly.pdbx_strand_id
1 'polypeptide(L)'
;MVGWRTSSIRREKDLIKPLHRSLDGYKHIVNVEYCSPISSEGPHFPYKAARAKEAAQRTPNTENTEEYHKIMEEEIIHGLQKVGWKKVDVNFHSSLWPYSAHNNIHVKNEWLHNAGAGVIAHVADSVKQQESRPCFPANL
;
A
#
# COMPACT_ATOMS: atom_id res chain seq x y z
N MET A 1 -16.29 0.41 -5.50
CA MET A 1 -14.95 -0.18 -5.37
C MET A 1 -13.99 0.64 -6.21
N VAL A 2 -12.84 1.04 -5.68
CA VAL A 2 -11.75 1.56 -6.50
C VAL A 2 -11.03 0.38 -7.16
N GLY A 3 -10.50 0.55 -8.38
CA GLY A 3 -9.80 -0.52 -9.09
C GLY A 3 -8.51 -0.91 -8.37
N TRP A 4 -8.40 -2.17 -7.95
CA TRP A 4 -7.26 -2.70 -7.16
C TRP A 4 -5.92 -2.61 -7.90
N ARG A 5 -5.89 -3.00 -9.18
CA ARG A 5 -4.64 -3.13 -9.97
C ARG A 5 -3.87 -1.83 -10.14
N THR A 6 -4.55 -0.70 -10.29
CA THR A 6 -3.92 0.62 -10.52
C THR A 6 -3.85 1.48 -9.26
N SER A 7 -4.30 0.97 -8.11
CA SER A 7 -4.30 1.69 -6.83
C SER A 7 -3.44 1.01 -5.76
N SER A 8 -2.47 0.19 -6.18
CA SER A 8 -1.63 -0.62 -5.29
C SER A 8 -0.14 -0.34 -5.52
N ILE A 9 0.64 -0.32 -4.43
CA ILE A 9 2.10 -0.21 -4.43
C ILE A 9 2.80 -1.56 -4.71
N ARG A 10 2.03 -2.62 -4.90
CA ARG A 10 2.51 -4.00 -5.10
C ARG A 10 1.54 -4.80 -5.97
N ARG A 11 2.00 -5.92 -6.52
CA ARG A 11 1.15 -6.78 -7.37
C ARG A 11 0.26 -7.67 -6.50
N GLU A 12 -0.80 -8.18 -7.12
CA GLU A 12 -1.72 -9.11 -6.47
C GLU A 12 -1.01 -10.40 -6.01
N LYS A 13 -0.15 -10.96 -6.86
CA LYS A 13 0.65 -12.15 -6.54
C LYS A 13 1.65 -11.96 -5.39
N ASP A 14 1.95 -10.71 -5.02
CA ASP A 14 2.86 -10.37 -3.94
C ASP A 14 2.13 -10.31 -2.57
N LEU A 15 0.83 -10.64 -2.53
CA LEU A 15 0.03 -10.76 -1.30
C LEU A 15 0.54 -11.92 -0.43
N ILE A 16 1.27 -11.58 0.64
CA ILE A 16 1.64 -12.55 1.67
C ILE A 16 0.42 -12.83 2.57
N LYS A 17 0.28 -14.07 3.03
CA LYS A 17 -0.74 -14.44 4.03
C LYS A 17 -0.47 -13.69 5.34
N PRO A 18 -1.46 -12.95 5.88
CA PRO A 18 -1.25 -12.16 7.09
C PRO A 18 -0.95 -13.06 8.29
N LEU A 19 0.00 -12.62 9.12
CA LEU A 19 0.30 -13.25 10.39
C LEU A 19 -0.83 -13.02 11.40
N HIS A 20 -0.97 -13.91 12.38
CA HIS A 20 -1.97 -13.82 13.46
C HIS A 20 -1.39 -13.35 14.80
N ARG A 21 -0.12 -12.91 14.82
CA ARG A 21 0.55 -12.41 16.02
C ARG A 21 0.63 -10.89 15.97
N SER A 22 0.18 -10.23 17.04
CA SER A 22 0.35 -8.80 17.24
C SER A 22 1.81 -8.44 17.53
N LEU A 23 2.27 -7.29 17.01
CA LEU A 23 3.58 -6.69 17.29
C LEU A 23 3.44 -5.34 18.00
N ASP A 24 4.53 -4.87 18.57
CA ASP A 24 4.72 -3.49 19.06
C ASP A 24 3.68 -2.99 20.08
N GLY A 25 3.02 -3.90 20.80
CA GLY A 25 1.96 -3.56 21.77
C GLY A 25 0.64 -3.14 21.13
N TYR A 26 0.57 -3.06 19.80
CA TYR A 26 -0.64 -2.72 19.05
C TYR A 26 -1.34 -3.98 18.55
N LYS A 27 -2.53 -4.26 19.12
CA LYS A 27 -3.29 -5.51 18.92
C LYS A 27 -3.46 -5.94 17.46
N HIS A 28 -3.61 -5.00 16.53
CA HIS A 28 -3.93 -5.30 15.12
C HIS A 28 -2.76 -5.10 14.16
N ILE A 29 -1.59 -4.67 14.64
CA ILE A 29 -0.37 -4.56 13.85
C ILE A 29 0.34 -5.90 13.90
N VAL A 30 0.63 -6.51 12.75
CA VAL A 30 1.21 -7.87 12.69
C VAL A 30 2.58 -7.95 12.04
N ASN A 31 2.95 -6.94 11.27
CA ASN A 31 4.29 -6.79 10.73
C ASN A 31 4.57 -5.32 10.42
N VAL A 32 5.81 -4.89 10.64
CA VAL A 32 6.28 -3.54 10.36
C VAL A 32 7.66 -3.65 9.71
N GLU A 33 7.79 -3.12 8.51
CA GLU A 33 9.00 -3.24 7.71
C GLU A 33 9.31 -1.90 7.03
N TYR A 34 10.59 -1.51 7.00
CA TYR A 34 11.02 -0.37 6.18
C TYR A 34 11.43 -0.86 4.80
N CYS A 35 10.72 -0.40 3.77
CA CYS A 35 11.02 -0.69 2.38
C CYS A 35 11.89 0.44 1.82
N SER A 36 13.13 0.11 1.50
CA SER A 36 14.07 1.05 0.90
C SER A 36 13.61 1.51 -0.50
N PRO A 37 13.90 2.76 -0.88
CA PRO A 37 13.60 3.24 -2.22
C PRO A 37 14.36 2.42 -3.26
N ILE A 38 13.66 2.09 -4.35
CA ILE A 38 14.25 1.42 -5.50
C ILE A 38 14.75 2.48 -6.46
N SER A 39 16.04 2.42 -6.79
CA SER A 39 16.61 3.28 -7.84
C SER A 39 15.96 2.95 -9.17
N SER A 40 15.32 3.93 -9.78
CA SER A 40 14.65 3.82 -11.08
C SER A 40 14.75 5.16 -11.80
N GLU A 41 15.08 5.14 -13.09
CA GLU A 41 15.14 6.35 -13.93
C GLU A 41 13.80 7.10 -13.90
N GLY A 42 12.70 6.37 -13.87
CA GLY A 42 11.42 6.85 -13.40
C GLY A 42 10.22 6.24 -14.04
N PRO A 43 9.01 6.76 -13.73
CA PRO A 43 7.85 6.43 -14.53
C PRO A 43 8.15 6.93 -15.94
N HIS A 44 8.63 6.03 -16.76
CA HIS A 44 8.89 6.28 -18.15
C HIS A 44 7.58 5.98 -18.82
N PHE A 45 6.58 6.88 -18.69
CA PHE A 45 5.25 6.75 -19.28
C PHE A 45 5.41 6.41 -20.76
N PRO A 46 5.46 5.12 -21.12
CA PRO A 46 6.10 4.78 -22.36
C PRO A 46 5.11 5.15 -23.45
N TYR A 47 5.61 5.46 -24.64
CA TYR A 47 4.80 5.44 -25.85
C TYR A 47 3.89 4.18 -25.92
N LYS A 48 4.36 3.06 -25.34
CA LYS A 48 3.60 1.84 -25.13
C LYS A 48 2.35 2.00 -24.25
N ALA A 49 2.39 2.70 -23.11
CA ALA A 49 1.20 2.91 -22.27
C ALA A 49 0.16 3.78 -22.98
N ALA A 50 0.60 4.84 -23.66
CA ALA A 50 -0.29 5.69 -24.45
C ALA A 50 -0.98 4.88 -25.55
N ARG A 51 -0.23 4.08 -26.32
CA ARG A 51 -0.79 3.19 -27.35
C ARG A 51 -1.72 2.11 -26.78
N ALA A 52 -1.36 1.49 -25.66
CA ALA A 52 -2.21 0.49 -25.03
C ALA A 52 -3.52 1.11 -24.53
N LYS A 53 -3.47 2.32 -23.96
CA LYS A 53 -4.65 3.09 -23.57
C LYS A 53 -5.53 3.41 -24.76
N GLU A 54 -4.96 3.92 -25.85
CA GLU A 54 -5.68 4.22 -27.08
C GLU A 54 -6.31 2.96 -27.69
N ALA A 55 -5.59 1.84 -27.73
CA ALA A 55 -6.10 0.56 -28.22
C ALA A 55 -7.28 0.05 -27.37
N ALA A 56 -7.15 0.10 -26.04
CA ALA A 56 -8.21 -0.28 -25.12
C ALA A 56 -9.45 0.61 -25.24
N GLN A 57 -9.28 1.89 -25.60
CA GLN A 57 -10.38 2.83 -25.82
C GLN A 57 -11.04 2.67 -27.19
N ARG A 58 -10.24 2.50 -28.25
CA ARG A 58 -10.72 2.39 -29.63
C ARG A 58 -11.42 1.06 -29.89
N THR A 59 -10.84 -0.03 -29.39
CA THR A 59 -11.35 -1.39 -29.54
C THR A 59 -11.30 -2.10 -28.20
N PRO A 60 -12.28 -1.89 -27.31
CA PRO A 60 -12.32 -2.52 -26.01
C PRO A 60 -12.48 -4.03 -26.17
N ASN A 61 -11.44 -4.77 -25.79
CA ASN A 61 -11.48 -6.22 -25.65
C ASN A 61 -10.64 -6.62 -24.43
N THR A 62 -10.72 -7.91 -24.05
CA THR A 62 -10.01 -8.43 -22.88
C THR A 62 -8.50 -8.22 -23.00
N GLU A 63 -7.91 -8.53 -24.15
CA GLU A 63 -6.46 -8.46 -24.37
C GLU A 63 -5.90 -7.03 -24.28
N ASN A 64 -6.50 -6.08 -25.00
CA ASN A 64 -6.10 -4.67 -25.01
C ASN A 64 -6.27 -4.04 -23.62
N THR A 65 -7.36 -4.39 -22.93
CA THR A 65 -7.62 -3.89 -21.57
C THR A 65 -6.62 -4.44 -20.57
N GLU A 66 -6.30 -5.74 -20.66
CA GLU A 66 -5.30 -6.38 -19.82
C GLU A 66 -3.89 -5.85 -20.08
N GLU A 67 -3.50 -5.64 -21.35
CA GLU A 67 -2.21 -5.07 -21.70
C GLU A 67 -2.07 -3.66 -21.10
N TYR A 68 -3.08 -2.80 -21.28
CA TYR A 68 -3.09 -1.46 -20.69
C TYR A 68 -2.96 -1.51 -19.17
N HIS A 69 -3.78 -2.33 -18.49
CA HIS A 69 -3.73 -2.44 -17.03
C HIS A 69 -2.38 -2.96 -16.53
N LYS A 70 -1.77 -3.94 -17.22
CA LYS A 70 -0.47 -4.47 -16.86
C LYS A 70 0.62 -3.40 -16.98
N ILE A 71 0.64 -2.64 -18.08
CA ILE A 71 1.62 -1.57 -18.26
C ILE A 71 1.43 -0.50 -17.18
N MET A 72 0.19 -0.09 -16.91
CA MET A 72 -0.09 0.94 -15.90
C MET A 72 0.25 0.48 -14.48
N GLU A 73 -0.04 -0.77 -14.12
CA GLU A 73 0.32 -1.35 -12.82
C GLU A 73 1.84 -1.31 -12.62
N GLU A 74 2.63 -1.69 -13.63
CA GLU A 74 4.10 -1.66 -13.57
C GLU A 74 4.65 -0.23 -13.40
N GLU A 75 4.13 0.75 -14.15
CA GLU A 75 4.57 2.14 -14.04
C GLU A 75 4.23 2.75 -12.67
N ILE A 76 3.04 2.45 -12.14
CA ILE A 76 2.59 2.96 -10.84
C ILE A 76 3.44 2.35 -9.71
N ILE A 77 3.67 1.03 -9.74
CA ILE A 77 4.51 0.35 -8.75
C ILE A 77 5.93 0.92 -8.78
N HIS A 78 6.56 1.05 -9.96
CA HIS A 78 7.89 1.64 -10.06
C HIS A 78 7.94 3.08 -9.56
N GLY A 79 6.95 3.91 -9.93
CA GLY A 79 6.87 5.29 -9.48
C GLY A 79 6.74 5.41 -7.96
N LEU A 80 5.86 4.62 -7.35
CA LEU A 80 5.63 4.62 -5.90
C LEU A 80 6.82 4.07 -5.10
N GLN A 81 7.57 3.12 -5.66
CA GLN A 81 8.73 2.50 -4.99
C GLN A 81 10.00 3.37 -4.98
N LYS A 82 9.99 4.54 -5.64
CA LYS A 82 11.14 5.47 -5.64
C LYS A 82 11.44 6.13 -4.31
N VAL A 83 10.45 6.19 -3.43
CA VAL A 83 10.60 6.77 -2.10
C VAL A 83 10.63 5.65 -1.09
N GLY A 84 11.45 5.78 -0.05
CA GLY A 84 11.43 4.84 1.06
C GLY A 84 10.08 4.92 1.78
N TRP A 85 9.50 3.78 2.13
CA TRP A 85 8.20 3.73 2.79
C TRP A 85 8.18 2.69 3.89
N LYS A 86 7.38 2.94 4.92
CA LYS A 86 7.17 1.99 6.02
C LYS A 86 5.92 1.16 5.70
N LYS A 87 6.11 -0.14 5.52
CA LYS A 87 5.04 -1.12 5.37
C LYS A 87 4.50 -1.48 6.75
N VAL A 88 3.20 -1.34 6.93
CA VAL A 88 2.49 -1.72 8.16
C VAL A 88 1.40 -2.71 7.77
N ASP A 89 1.61 -3.99 8.10
CA ASP A 89 0.63 -5.03 7.85
C ASP A 89 -0.32 -5.11 9.04
N VAL A 90 -1.63 -5.14 8.74
CA VAL A 90 -2.70 -5.15 9.74
C VAL A 90 -3.55 -6.41 9.63
N ASN A 91 -3.99 -6.94 10.77
CA ASN A 91 -4.92 -8.05 10.82
C ASN A 91 -6.01 -7.82 11.87
N PHE A 92 -7.25 -7.76 11.40
CA PHE A 92 -8.43 -7.55 12.24
C PHE A 92 -9.07 -8.86 12.73
N HIS A 93 -8.35 -9.99 12.70
CA HIS A 93 -8.87 -11.32 13.07
C HIS A 93 -9.61 -11.41 14.41
N SER A 94 -9.36 -10.48 15.33
CA SER A 94 -9.98 -10.39 16.66
C SER A 94 -11.02 -9.27 16.80
N SER A 95 -11.44 -8.66 15.69
CA SER A 95 -12.48 -7.62 15.63
C SER A 95 -13.85 -8.24 15.38
N LEU A 96 -14.93 -7.52 15.73
CA LEU A 96 -16.31 -7.98 15.54
C LEU A 96 -16.64 -8.26 14.06
N TRP A 97 -16.07 -7.47 13.14
CA TRP A 97 -16.30 -7.58 11.70
C TRP A 97 -14.95 -7.60 10.96
N PRO A 98 -14.21 -8.72 10.99
CA PRO A 98 -12.83 -8.79 10.50
C PRO A 98 -12.72 -8.58 8.98
N TYR A 99 -13.76 -8.94 8.22
CA TYR A 99 -13.80 -8.81 6.76
C TYR A 99 -14.08 -7.36 6.28
N SER A 100 -14.48 -6.46 7.18
CA SER A 100 -14.72 -5.05 6.87
C SER A 100 -13.52 -4.18 7.24
N ALA A 101 -12.33 -4.56 6.79
CA ALA A 101 -11.08 -3.85 7.10
C ALA A 101 -11.15 -2.35 6.77
N HIS A 102 -11.81 -1.97 5.67
CA HIS A 102 -12.01 -0.56 5.29
C HIS A 102 -12.76 0.24 6.36
N ASN A 103 -13.82 -0.33 6.95
CA ASN A 103 -14.57 0.37 7.99
C ASN A 103 -13.79 0.49 9.29
N ASN A 104 -13.04 -0.56 9.64
CA ASN A 104 -12.11 -0.54 10.78
C ASN A 104 -11.07 0.58 10.60
N ILE A 105 -10.34 0.59 9.48
CA ILE A 105 -9.31 1.61 9.19
C ILE A 105 -9.88 3.03 9.20
N HIS A 106 -11.08 3.24 8.65
CA HIS A 106 -11.74 4.55 8.69
C HIS A 106 -12.31 4.93 10.06
N VAL A 107 -12.41 3.99 11.00
CA VAL A 107 -13.10 4.16 12.30
C VAL A 107 -14.50 4.76 12.10
N LYS A 108 -15.26 4.24 11.13
CA LYS A 108 -16.53 4.86 10.69
C LYS A 108 -17.61 4.94 11.80
N ASN A 109 -17.55 4.03 12.77
CA ASN A 109 -18.39 4.02 13.95
C ASN A 109 -17.49 3.56 15.09
N GLU A 110 -17.19 4.43 16.04
CA GLU A 110 -16.24 4.16 17.12
C GLU A 110 -16.60 2.90 17.91
N TRP A 111 -17.88 2.60 18.11
CA TRP A 111 -18.29 1.43 18.87
C TRP A 111 -18.02 0.11 18.13
N LEU A 112 -18.19 0.08 16.81
CA LEU A 112 -18.06 -1.15 15.99
C LEU A 112 -16.70 -1.29 15.30
N HIS A 113 -15.99 -0.18 15.10
CA HIS A 113 -14.79 -0.08 14.28
C HIS A 113 -13.59 0.45 15.07
N ASN A 114 -13.62 0.38 16.41
CA ASN A 114 -12.50 0.83 17.26
C ASN A 114 -11.18 0.11 16.97
N ALA A 115 -11.21 -1.05 16.33
CA ALA A 115 -10.01 -1.82 15.99
C ALA A 115 -9.03 -1.00 15.13
N GLY A 116 -9.52 -0.08 14.28
CA GLY A 116 -8.65 0.81 13.52
C GLY A 116 -8.04 1.95 14.31
N ALA A 117 -8.61 2.34 15.46
CA ALA A 117 -8.04 3.40 16.29
C ALA A 117 -6.62 3.05 16.76
N GLY A 118 -6.38 1.78 17.11
CA GLY A 118 -5.03 1.28 17.44
C GLY A 118 -4.05 1.34 16.25
N VAL A 119 -4.53 1.14 15.02
CA VAL A 119 -3.70 1.28 13.81
C VAL A 119 -3.32 2.74 13.59
N ILE A 120 -4.27 3.66 13.73
CA ILE A 120 -4.03 5.11 13.58
C ILE A 120 -3.04 5.59 14.64
N ALA A 121 -3.22 5.17 15.90
CA ALA A 121 -2.30 5.51 16.99
C ALA A 121 -0.87 5.03 16.69
N HIS A 122 -0.70 3.79 16.23
CA HIS A 122 0.61 3.26 15.83
C HIS A 122 1.29 4.08 14.73
N VAL A 123 0.52 4.51 13.71
CA VAL A 123 1.05 5.35 12.63
C VAL A 123 1.46 6.72 13.17
N ALA A 124 0.63 7.36 14.00
CA ALA A 124 0.95 8.65 14.60
C ALA A 124 2.20 8.59 15.49
N ASP A 125 2.32 7.54 16.31
CA ASP A 125 3.49 7.33 17.16
C ASP A 125 4.74 7.04 16.33
N SER A 126 4.61 6.26 15.25
CA SER A 126 5.72 6.02 14.32
C SER A 126 6.25 7.31 13.70
N VAL A 127 5.36 8.23 13.31
CA VAL A 127 5.74 9.54 12.74
C VAL A 127 6.44 10.39 13.79
N LYS A 128 5.88 10.50 15.00
CA LYS A 128 6.50 11.24 16.11
C LYS A 128 7.88 10.69 16.48
N GLN A 129 8.05 9.37 16.49
CA GLN A 129 9.34 8.73 16.74
C GLN A 129 10.35 9.04 15.64
N GLN A 130 9.91 9.14 14.38
CA GLN A 130 10.79 9.52 13.27
C GLN A 130 11.23 10.97 13.36
N GLU A 131 10.34 11.89 13.74
CA GLU A 131 10.64 13.32 13.92
C GLU A 131 11.56 13.59 15.12
N SER A 132 11.48 12.76 16.17
CA SER A 132 12.29 12.91 17.38
C SER A 132 13.67 12.23 17.30
N ARG A 133 13.96 11.48 16.23
CA ARG A 133 15.29 10.91 16.02
C ARG A 133 16.28 12.02 15.66
N PRO A 134 17.38 12.20 16.42
CA PRO A 134 18.41 13.16 16.04
C PRO A 134 18.96 12.78 14.67
N CYS A 135 19.00 13.75 13.75
CA CYS A 135 19.64 13.60 12.47
C CYS A 135 21.15 13.47 12.72
N PHE A 136 21.66 12.24 12.80
CA PHE A 136 23.09 12.04 12.83
C PHE A 136 23.62 12.41 11.44
N PRO A 137 24.54 13.39 11.33
CA PRO A 137 25.17 13.66 10.05
C PRO A 137 25.84 12.37 9.58
N ALA A 138 25.57 11.98 8.34
CA ALA A 138 26.35 10.93 7.70
C ALA A 138 27.80 11.42 7.66
N ASN A 139 28.68 10.73 8.40
CA ASN A 139 30.11 11.02 8.39
C ASN A 139 30.61 10.94 6.94
N LEU A 140 31.15 12.06 6.45
CA LEU A 140 31.91 12.18 5.21
C LEU A 140 33.33 11.65 5.41
#